data_AF-X1FID9-F1
#
_entry.id   AF-X1FID9-F1
#
_cell.length_a   1.000
_cell.length_b   1.000
_cell.length_c   1.000
_cell.angle_alpha   90.00
_cell.angle_beta   90.00
_cell.angle_gamma   90.00
#
_symmetry.space_group_name_H-M   'P 1'
#
loop_
_entity.id
_entity.type
_entity.pdbx_description
1 polymer ?
#
loop_
_entity_poly.entity_id
_entity_poly.type
_entity_poly.pdbx_seq_one_letter_code
_entity_poly.pdbx_strand_id
1 'polypeptide(L)'
;EYVDQLNWLIEQRDEKKFISMDEYKNKINASKDMIDESYKVTLEISSLHYFPWLISQAKQSIERGELMPSRFIRVRFMKEQEEDGDLLATISAMKILGSTWVESLDTKGTDGSNLHLGGAETITGYFGGIGQPNDYVYKWIDEYLYYYTNYGVKEVLNINGGTILASYFLYKLGIDIEFKISVFMGNDNPFNVLWTLFTAKLFSREDGTTPLVGFNLSNSVNNETISFTGDIRKALGFEDMVRIEHHIVETSKGIVKQPYDRLAELIEIAKKVKNISAKHEGGSLEVEKKRV
;
A
#
# COMPACT_ATOMS: atom_id res chain seq x y z
N GLU A 1 -3.85 26.02 3.92
CA GLU A 1 -5.16 25.64 4.48
C GLU A 1 -5.05 24.67 5.67
N TYR A 2 -4.26 23.60 5.55
CA TYR A 2 -4.25 22.49 6.53
C TYR A 2 -3.41 22.65 7.81
N VAL A 3 -2.82 23.83 8.06
CA VAL A 3 -1.85 24.03 9.15
C VAL A 3 -2.46 23.75 10.53
N ASP A 4 -3.68 24.20 10.79
CA ASP A 4 -4.32 24.01 12.10
C ASP A 4 -4.60 22.52 12.39
N GLN A 5 -4.94 21.74 11.37
CA GLN A 5 -5.15 20.30 11.50
C GLN A 5 -3.83 19.55 11.71
N LEU A 6 -2.73 20.02 11.13
CA LEU A 6 -1.39 19.48 11.40
C LEU A 6 -0.92 19.81 12.82
N ASN A 7 -1.14 21.05 13.28
CA ASN A 7 -0.86 21.45 14.66
C ASN A 7 -1.67 20.62 15.65
N TRP A 8 -2.95 20.39 15.36
CA TRP A 8 -3.80 19.49 16.14
C TRP A 8 -3.23 18.07 16.20
N LEU A 9 -2.77 17.49 15.07
CA LEU A 9 -2.14 16.17 15.06
C LEU A 9 -0.86 16.12 15.91
N ILE A 10 -0.02 17.16 15.85
CA ILE A 10 1.18 17.30 16.68
C ILE A 10 0.80 17.28 18.15
N GLU A 11 -0.17 18.11 18.56
CA GLU A 11 -0.68 18.16 19.92
C GLU A 11 -1.20 16.80 20.38
N GLN A 12 -2.01 16.11 19.56
CA GLN A 12 -2.54 14.78 19.94
C GLN A 12 -1.43 13.74 20.11
N ARG A 13 -0.39 13.78 19.27
CA ARG A 13 0.79 12.91 19.40
C ARG A 13 1.58 13.23 20.66
N ASP A 14 1.88 14.50 20.90
CA ASP A 14 2.73 14.95 21.99
C ASP A 14 2.06 14.72 23.36
N GLU A 15 0.74 14.88 23.42
CA GLU A 15 -0.09 14.51 24.57
C GLU A 15 -0.37 13.01 24.69
N LYS A 16 0.19 12.18 23.80
CA LYS A 16 0.02 10.71 23.76
C LYS A 16 -1.46 10.27 23.77
N LYS A 17 -2.30 10.94 22.98
CA LYS A 17 -3.74 10.62 22.87
C LYS A 17 -4.03 9.37 22.06
N PHE A 18 -3.13 9.02 21.14
CA PHE A 18 -3.20 7.75 20.42
C PHE A 18 -2.88 6.61 21.39
N ILE A 19 -3.76 5.61 21.44
CA ILE A 19 -3.56 4.45 22.30
C ILE A 19 -2.26 3.72 21.91
N SER A 20 -1.41 3.45 22.89
CA SER A 20 -0.23 2.62 22.68
C SER A 20 -0.62 1.15 22.47
N MET A 21 0.27 0.36 21.91
CA MET A 21 0.04 -1.08 21.76
C MET A 21 -0.19 -1.76 23.12
N ASP A 22 0.54 -1.36 24.17
CA ASP A 22 0.38 -1.93 25.50
C ASP A 22 -0.95 -1.55 26.16
N GLU A 23 -1.40 -0.29 26.00
CA GLU A 23 -2.72 0.12 26.45
C GLU A 23 -3.83 -0.59 25.67
N TYR A 24 -3.67 -0.79 24.36
CA TYR A 24 -4.62 -1.53 23.55
C TYR A 24 -4.72 -3.00 23.98
N LYS A 25 -3.57 -3.66 24.24
CA LYS A 25 -3.51 -5.01 24.82
C LYS A 25 -4.29 -5.11 26.13
N ASN A 26 -4.09 -4.15 27.03
CA ASN A 26 -4.82 -4.09 28.30
C ASN A 26 -6.32 -3.89 28.09
N LYS A 27 -6.72 -2.99 27.18
CA LYS A 27 -8.12 -2.72 26.86
C LYS A 27 -8.87 -3.97 26.37
N ILE A 28 -8.23 -4.81 25.57
CA ILE A 28 -8.83 -6.05 25.06
C ILE A 28 -8.62 -7.25 26.00
N ASN A 29 -8.02 -7.05 27.18
CA ASN A 29 -7.62 -8.11 28.11
C ASN A 29 -6.79 -9.22 27.44
N ALA A 30 -5.87 -8.84 26.55
CA ALA A 30 -4.96 -9.80 25.92
C ALA A 30 -4.01 -10.41 26.96
N SER A 31 -3.89 -11.74 26.99
CA SER A 31 -2.85 -12.38 27.80
C SER A 31 -1.46 -12.09 27.22
N LYS A 32 -0.41 -12.16 28.04
CA LYS A 32 0.97 -11.98 27.55
C LYS A 32 1.34 -12.96 26.43
N ASP A 33 0.73 -14.14 26.43
CA ASP A 33 1.00 -15.20 25.46
C ASP A 33 0.11 -15.11 24.19
N MET A 34 -0.85 -14.17 24.15
CA MET A 34 -1.76 -14.02 23.00
C MET A 34 -1.12 -13.34 21.78
N ILE A 35 -0.02 -12.61 21.94
CA ILE A 35 0.56 -11.79 20.87
C ILE A 35 2.01 -12.21 20.65
N ASP A 36 2.25 -12.89 19.54
CA ASP A 36 3.59 -13.15 19.05
C ASP A 36 4.11 -11.92 18.30
N GLU A 37 5.03 -11.19 18.93
CA GLU A 37 5.64 -9.99 18.35
C GLU A 37 6.58 -10.28 17.18
N SER A 38 6.91 -11.55 16.90
CA SER A 38 7.69 -11.93 15.71
C SER A 38 6.87 -11.95 14.43
N TYR A 39 5.53 -11.92 14.54
CA TYR A 39 4.57 -11.94 13.43
C TYR A 39 3.65 -10.70 13.45
N LYS A 40 4.25 -9.52 13.55
CA LYS A 40 3.50 -8.26 13.50
C LYS A 40 2.82 -8.10 12.15
N VAL A 41 1.55 -7.70 12.20
CA VAL A 41 0.73 -7.37 11.03
C VAL A 41 0.57 -5.85 10.96
N THR A 42 0.84 -5.27 9.81
CA THR A 42 0.63 -3.84 9.55
C THR A 42 -0.84 -3.58 9.24
N LEU A 43 -1.47 -2.61 9.90
CA LEU A 43 -2.80 -2.13 9.49
C LEU A 43 -2.64 -1.13 8.34
N GLU A 44 -3.27 -1.40 7.20
CA GLU A 44 -3.13 -0.61 5.98
C GLU A 44 -4.45 -0.13 5.41
N ILE A 45 -4.53 1.18 5.17
CA ILE A 45 -5.62 1.80 4.40
C ILE A 45 -5.26 1.76 2.92
N SER A 46 -6.04 1.03 2.13
CA SER A 46 -5.83 0.82 0.70
C SER A 46 -6.14 2.05 -0.17
N SER A 47 -6.90 3.01 0.35
CA SER A 47 -7.22 4.22 -0.39
C SER A 47 -7.47 5.42 0.51
N LEU A 48 -6.50 6.32 0.56
CA LEU A 48 -6.58 7.64 1.16
C LEU A 48 -6.52 8.70 0.05
N HIS A 49 -7.66 9.27 -0.30
CA HIS A 49 -7.73 10.31 -1.33
C HIS A 49 -7.38 11.70 -0.79
N TYR A 50 -7.92 12.07 0.38
CA TYR A 50 -7.87 13.43 0.89
C TYR A 50 -7.33 13.50 2.33
N PHE A 51 -6.48 14.49 2.61
CA PHE A 51 -5.92 14.76 3.92
C PHE A 51 -6.99 14.85 5.05
N PRO A 52 -8.15 15.51 4.86
CA PRO A 52 -9.21 15.52 5.88
C PRO A 52 -9.74 14.14 6.29
N TRP A 53 -9.62 13.12 5.43
CA TRP A 53 -10.02 11.75 5.78
C TRP A 53 -9.02 11.11 6.75
N LEU A 54 -7.72 11.41 6.61
CA LEU A 54 -6.71 10.99 7.58
C LEU A 54 -6.94 11.64 8.95
N ILE A 55 -7.34 12.92 8.99
CA ILE A 55 -7.73 13.60 10.23
C ILE A 55 -8.97 12.93 10.85
N SER A 56 -9.96 12.57 10.04
CA SER A 56 -11.15 11.84 10.51
C SER A 56 -10.77 10.48 11.11
N GLN A 57 -9.88 9.72 10.46
CA GLN A 57 -9.36 8.46 10.98
C GLN A 57 -8.60 8.65 12.31
N ALA A 58 -7.76 9.69 12.41
CA ALA A 58 -7.04 10.00 13.64
C ALA A 58 -7.99 10.33 14.80
N LYS A 59 -9.00 11.18 14.56
CA LYS A 59 -10.04 11.51 15.54
C LYS A 59 -10.80 10.27 16.00
N GLN A 60 -11.24 9.43 15.06
CA GLN A 60 -11.91 8.17 15.38
C GLN A 60 -11.02 7.26 16.23
N SER A 61 -9.75 7.12 15.85
CA SER A 61 -8.81 6.23 16.54
C SER A 61 -8.61 6.67 18.00
N ILE A 62 -8.53 7.99 18.25
CA ILE A 62 -8.46 8.55 19.60
C ILE A 62 -9.79 8.34 20.35
N GLU A 63 -10.92 8.76 19.77
CA GLU A 63 -12.24 8.70 20.41
C GLU A 63 -12.61 7.27 20.81
N ARG A 64 -12.34 6.31 19.94
CA ARG A 64 -12.69 4.91 20.15
C ARG A 64 -11.57 4.11 20.81
N GLY A 65 -10.40 4.69 21.03
CA GLY A 65 -9.20 3.98 21.47
C GLY A 65 -8.86 2.79 20.57
N GLU A 66 -8.87 3.02 19.26
CA GLU A 66 -8.42 2.08 18.22
C GLU A 66 -6.95 2.34 17.89
N LEU A 67 -6.23 1.30 17.45
CA LEU A 67 -4.89 1.48 16.92
C LEU A 67 -4.95 2.26 15.60
N MET A 68 -4.16 3.32 15.50
CA MET A 68 -4.03 4.08 14.26
C MET A 68 -3.33 3.23 13.18
N PRO A 69 -3.89 3.10 11.96
CA PRO A 69 -3.18 2.47 10.85
C PRO A 69 -1.85 3.18 10.57
N SER A 70 -0.83 2.40 10.23
CA SER A 70 0.55 2.91 10.03
C SER A 70 0.98 2.93 8.57
N ARG A 71 0.08 2.53 7.67
CA ARG A 71 0.35 2.36 6.24
C ARG A 71 -0.82 2.85 5.41
N PHE A 72 -0.54 3.69 4.40
CA PHE A 72 -1.57 4.33 3.59
C PHE A 72 -1.22 4.31 2.11
N ILE A 73 -2.15 3.91 1.27
CA ILE A 73 -2.01 4.03 -0.18
C ILE A 73 -2.81 5.25 -0.64
N ARG A 74 -2.16 6.17 -1.34
CA ARG A 74 -2.81 7.36 -1.88
C ARG A 74 -3.15 7.14 -3.33
N VAL A 75 -4.44 7.16 -3.64
CA VAL A 75 -4.99 6.86 -4.97
C VAL A 75 -5.73 8.07 -5.50
N ARG A 76 -5.03 9.21 -5.60
CA ARG A 76 -5.54 10.46 -6.14
C ARG A 76 -4.53 11.03 -7.15
N PHE A 77 -4.98 11.87 -8.08
CA PHE A 77 -4.08 12.50 -9.04
C PHE A 77 -3.06 13.40 -8.31
N MET A 78 -1.78 13.21 -8.58
CA MET A 78 -0.66 13.94 -8.00
C MET A 78 -0.75 15.44 -8.29
N LYS A 79 -1.14 15.82 -9.51
CA LYS A 79 -1.31 17.23 -9.87
C LYS A 79 -2.38 17.94 -9.05
N GLU A 80 -3.51 17.28 -8.81
CA GLU A 80 -4.57 17.84 -7.96
C GLU A 80 -4.10 18.00 -6.51
N GLN A 81 -3.43 16.97 -5.97
CA GLN A 81 -2.91 16.99 -4.60
C GLN A 81 -1.83 18.06 -4.40
N GLU A 82 -1.05 18.34 -5.44
CA GLU A 82 -0.05 19.40 -5.46
C GLU A 82 -0.72 20.79 -5.45
N GLU A 83 -1.73 20.99 -6.30
CA GLU A 83 -2.43 22.27 -6.49
C GLU A 83 -3.19 22.71 -5.24
N ASP A 84 -3.91 21.80 -4.58
CA ASP A 84 -4.69 22.11 -3.38
C ASP A 84 -3.89 22.03 -2.06
N GLY A 85 -2.59 21.72 -2.15
CA GLY A 85 -1.69 21.62 -1.00
C GLY A 85 -1.91 20.37 -0.13
N ASP A 86 -2.78 19.45 -0.54
CA ASP A 86 -3.04 18.20 0.16
C ASP A 86 -1.79 17.31 0.21
N LEU A 87 -0.98 17.29 -0.87
CA LEU A 87 0.26 16.52 -0.95
C LEU A 87 1.18 16.84 0.25
N LEU A 88 1.48 18.12 0.47
CA LEU A 88 2.36 18.54 1.56
C LEU A 88 1.73 18.31 2.94
N ALA A 89 0.42 18.51 3.08
CA ALA A 89 -0.27 18.25 4.34
C ALA A 89 -0.23 16.77 4.71
N THR A 90 -0.52 15.88 3.75
CA THR A 90 -0.47 14.44 3.99
C THR A 90 0.96 13.97 4.26
N ILE A 91 1.96 14.39 3.47
CA ILE A 91 3.38 14.08 3.77
C ILE A 91 3.77 14.50 5.19
N SER A 92 3.35 15.70 5.60
CA SER A 92 3.64 16.22 6.94
C SER A 92 2.95 15.38 8.03
N ALA A 93 1.69 15.01 7.83
CA ALA A 93 0.96 14.17 8.77
C ALA A 93 1.52 12.75 8.88
N MET A 94 1.94 12.14 7.77
CA MET A 94 2.59 10.83 7.81
C MET A 94 3.88 10.88 8.64
N LYS A 95 4.69 11.94 8.47
CA LYS A 95 5.89 12.17 9.29
C LYS A 95 5.56 12.39 10.76
N ILE A 96 4.50 13.15 11.07
CA ILE A 96 4.04 13.37 12.46
C ILE A 96 3.65 12.04 13.10
N LEU A 97 2.90 11.20 12.39
CA LEU A 97 2.39 9.92 12.87
C LEU A 97 3.45 8.79 12.86
N GLY A 98 4.56 8.97 12.14
CA GLY A 98 5.54 7.90 11.90
C GLY A 98 5.00 6.81 10.96
N SER A 99 4.05 7.17 10.10
CA SER A 99 3.41 6.27 9.15
C SER A 99 4.13 6.24 7.80
N THR A 100 3.96 5.15 7.08
CA THR A 100 4.44 4.97 5.69
C THR A 100 3.30 5.19 4.72
N TRP A 101 3.61 5.70 3.52
CA TRP A 101 2.60 5.95 2.49
C TRP A 101 3.14 5.71 1.09
N VAL A 102 2.24 5.47 0.14
CA VAL A 102 2.54 5.35 -1.28
C VAL A 102 1.77 6.39 -2.05
N GLU A 103 2.41 7.03 -3.01
CA GLU A 103 1.74 7.88 -3.99
C GLU A 103 1.43 7.12 -5.29
N SER A 104 0.26 7.36 -5.87
CA SER A 104 -0.09 6.85 -7.20
C SER A 104 0.13 7.93 -8.24
N LEU A 105 1.19 7.80 -9.05
CA LEU A 105 1.49 8.73 -10.13
C LEU A 105 0.35 8.81 -11.17
N ASP A 106 0.26 9.95 -11.84
CA ASP A 106 -0.78 10.26 -12.83
C ASP A 106 -0.55 9.46 -14.12
N THR A 107 0.71 9.30 -14.51
CA THR A 107 1.17 8.54 -15.69
C THR A 107 1.11 7.02 -15.50
N LYS A 108 0.04 6.53 -14.88
CA LYS A 108 -0.22 5.10 -14.65
C LYS A 108 -1.01 4.42 -15.77
N GLY A 109 -1.49 5.17 -16.77
CA GLY A 109 -2.18 4.64 -17.96
C GLY A 109 -3.70 4.50 -17.84
N THR A 110 -4.28 4.79 -16.67
CA THR A 110 -5.75 4.95 -16.48
C THR A 110 -6.20 6.40 -16.53
N ASP A 111 -5.32 7.30 -16.94
CA ASP A 111 -5.52 8.74 -17.10
C ASP A 111 -6.21 9.11 -18.43
N GLY A 112 -6.75 8.12 -19.16
CA GLY A 112 -7.40 8.31 -20.46
C GLY A 112 -6.43 8.33 -21.64
N SER A 113 -5.15 8.06 -21.40
CA SER A 113 -4.10 8.11 -22.42
C SER A 113 -4.12 6.95 -23.41
N ASN A 114 -4.62 5.80 -23.00
CA ASN A 114 -4.89 4.71 -23.91
C ASN A 114 -6.26 4.92 -24.56
N LEU A 115 -6.26 5.51 -25.76
CA LEU A 115 -7.46 5.78 -26.56
C LEU A 115 -8.25 4.52 -26.96
N HIS A 116 -7.66 3.33 -26.79
CA HIS A 116 -8.33 2.06 -27.05
C HIS A 116 -9.05 1.50 -25.82
N LEU A 117 -8.80 2.03 -24.62
CA LEU A 117 -9.52 1.64 -23.40
C LEU A 117 -10.86 2.36 -23.33
N GLY A 118 -11.95 1.59 -23.23
CA GLY A 118 -13.29 2.13 -22.98
C GLY A 118 -13.55 2.49 -21.50
N GLY A 119 -12.49 2.70 -20.70
CA GLY A 119 -12.58 3.01 -19.28
C GLY A 119 -12.67 1.78 -18.36
N ALA A 120 -13.06 2.01 -17.10
CA ALA A 120 -13.10 1.00 -16.03
C ALA A 120 -14.00 -0.21 -16.33
N GLU A 121 -15.06 -0.01 -17.12
CA GLU A 121 -16.01 -1.06 -17.53
C GLU A 121 -15.42 -2.04 -18.56
N THR A 122 -14.26 -1.72 -19.16
CA THR A 122 -13.65 -2.54 -20.21
C THR A 122 -12.81 -3.67 -19.61
N ILE A 123 -13.41 -4.86 -19.45
CA ILE A 123 -12.76 -6.06 -18.89
C ILE A 123 -11.43 -6.37 -19.59
N THR A 124 -11.38 -6.28 -20.92
CA THR A 124 -10.20 -6.67 -21.73
C THR A 124 -9.02 -5.72 -21.61
N GLY A 125 -9.27 -4.48 -21.17
CA GLY A 125 -8.27 -3.43 -21.06
C GLY A 125 -7.25 -3.61 -19.93
N TYR A 126 -7.49 -4.59 -19.05
CA TYR A 126 -6.72 -4.85 -17.84
C TYR A 126 -6.05 -6.24 -17.85
N PHE A 127 -6.21 -7.03 -18.93
CA PHE A 127 -5.54 -8.33 -19.03
C PHE A 127 -4.03 -8.16 -19.14
N GLY A 128 -3.28 -8.61 -18.12
CA GLY A 128 -1.82 -8.49 -18.06
C GLY A 128 -1.31 -7.14 -17.55
N GLY A 129 -2.19 -6.29 -17.02
CA GLY A 129 -1.87 -4.98 -16.47
C GLY A 129 -2.55 -3.84 -17.23
N ILE A 130 -2.25 -2.61 -16.82
CA ILE A 130 -2.84 -1.40 -17.44
C ILE A 130 -2.10 -1.11 -18.74
N GLY A 131 -2.87 -0.95 -19.83
CA GLY A 131 -2.36 -0.71 -21.19
C GLY A 131 -1.71 0.67 -21.37
N GLN A 132 -0.62 0.94 -20.67
CA GLN A 132 0.16 2.16 -20.81
C GLN A 132 0.74 2.27 -22.24
N PRO A 133 0.61 3.43 -22.91
CA PRO A 133 1.30 3.69 -24.19
C PRO A 133 2.83 3.59 -24.06
N ASN A 134 3.53 3.35 -25.19
CA ASN A 134 4.96 3.04 -25.19
C ASN A 134 5.86 4.08 -24.50
N ASP A 135 5.47 5.35 -24.51
CA ASP A 135 6.24 6.46 -23.94
C ASP A 135 5.98 6.68 -22.44
N TYR A 136 5.01 5.98 -21.85
CA TYR A 136 4.59 6.18 -20.46
C TYR A 136 5.68 5.84 -19.46
N VAL A 137 6.55 4.87 -19.76
CA VAL A 137 7.68 4.59 -18.87
C VAL A 137 8.58 5.81 -18.67
N TYR A 138 8.80 6.61 -19.71
CA TYR A 138 9.61 7.82 -19.62
C TYR A 138 8.87 8.95 -18.90
N LYS A 139 7.60 9.15 -19.23
CA LYS A 139 6.74 10.13 -18.53
C LYS A 139 6.62 9.82 -17.04
N TRP A 140 6.52 8.54 -16.69
CA TRP A 140 6.48 8.06 -15.33
C TRP A 140 7.80 8.31 -14.59
N ILE A 141 8.96 8.11 -15.24
CA ILE A 141 10.25 8.49 -14.67
C ILE A 141 10.32 10.00 -14.44
N ASP A 142 9.93 10.81 -15.41
CA ASP A 142 9.95 12.28 -15.31
C ASP A 142 9.05 12.77 -14.17
N GLU A 143 7.83 12.24 -14.09
CA GLU A 143 6.88 12.55 -13.02
C GLU A 143 7.40 12.12 -11.64
N TYR A 144 7.93 10.90 -11.54
CA TYR A 144 8.53 10.40 -10.31
C TYR A 144 9.66 11.31 -9.84
N LEU A 145 10.61 11.63 -10.72
CA LEU A 145 11.77 12.46 -10.39
C LEU A 145 11.35 13.87 -9.99
N TYR A 146 10.30 14.42 -10.60
CA TYR A 146 9.71 15.69 -10.18
C TYR A 146 9.26 15.63 -8.71
N TYR A 147 8.42 14.65 -8.33
CA TYR A 147 7.91 14.57 -6.95
C TYR A 147 8.96 14.13 -5.92
N TYR A 148 9.89 13.26 -6.33
CA TYR A 148 11.03 12.87 -5.50
C TYR A 148 11.90 14.08 -5.15
N THR A 149 12.25 14.91 -6.14
CA THR A 149 13.16 16.04 -5.94
C THR A 149 12.51 17.25 -5.26
N ASN A 150 11.25 17.54 -5.58
CA ASN A 150 10.57 18.74 -5.06
C ASN A 150 9.85 18.49 -3.71
N TYR A 151 9.38 17.26 -3.46
CA TYR A 151 8.53 16.94 -2.30
C TYR A 151 9.09 15.82 -1.43
N GLY A 152 10.14 15.11 -1.88
CA GLY A 152 10.70 13.97 -1.16
C GLY A 152 9.81 12.72 -1.21
N VAL A 153 8.95 12.59 -2.22
CA VAL A 153 8.12 11.39 -2.44
C VAL A 153 9.04 10.24 -2.83
N LYS A 154 9.14 9.22 -1.97
CA LYS A 154 10.00 8.05 -2.21
C LYS A 154 9.25 6.86 -2.76
N GLU A 155 8.08 6.55 -2.19
CA GLU A 155 7.35 5.33 -2.48
C GLU A 155 6.19 5.57 -3.45
N VAL A 156 6.17 4.83 -4.55
CA VAL A 156 5.15 4.96 -5.61
C VAL A 156 4.48 3.63 -5.98
N LEU A 157 3.19 3.70 -6.36
CA LEU A 157 2.39 2.55 -6.75
C LEU A 157 2.65 2.20 -8.22
N ASN A 158 2.90 0.93 -8.47
CA ASN A 158 3.21 0.39 -9.79
C ASN A 158 2.30 -0.78 -10.18
N ILE A 159 1.94 -0.80 -11.47
CA ILE A 159 0.93 -1.70 -12.07
C ILE A 159 1.35 -2.22 -13.45
N ASN A 160 2.44 -1.72 -14.02
CA ASN A 160 2.92 -2.06 -15.36
C ASN A 160 4.35 -2.57 -15.29
N GLY A 161 4.66 -3.63 -16.04
CA GLY A 161 6.00 -4.24 -16.03
C GLY A 161 7.12 -3.29 -16.45
N GLY A 162 6.85 -2.35 -17.36
CA GLY A 162 7.82 -1.34 -17.82
C GLY A 162 8.20 -0.35 -16.72
N THR A 163 7.21 0.20 -15.99
CA THR A 163 7.48 1.13 -14.87
C THR A 163 8.07 0.41 -13.65
N ILE A 164 7.72 -0.86 -13.42
CA ILE A 164 8.38 -1.73 -12.44
C ILE A 164 9.87 -1.89 -12.78
N LEU A 165 10.21 -2.20 -14.03
CA LEU A 165 11.59 -2.33 -14.46
C LEU A 165 12.34 -0.99 -14.35
N ALA A 166 11.71 0.13 -14.75
CA ALA A 166 12.26 1.46 -14.59
C ALA A 166 12.58 1.78 -13.13
N SER A 167 11.70 1.40 -12.19
CA SER A 167 11.94 1.58 -10.76
C SER A 167 13.19 0.85 -10.28
N TYR A 168 13.40 -0.39 -10.74
CA TYR A 168 14.63 -1.13 -10.46
C TYR A 168 15.88 -0.46 -11.05
N PHE A 169 15.80 0.08 -12.27
CA PHE A 169 16.91 0.82 -12.87
C PHE A 169 17.26 2.09 -12.12
N LEU A 170 16.26 2.92 -11.77
CA LEU A 170 16.48 4.13 -10.97
C LEU A 170 17.16 3.79 -9.64
N TYR A 171 16.70 2.73 -8.98
CA TYR A 171 17.34 2.26 -7.74
C TYR A 171 18.79 1.84 -7.93
N LYS A 172 19.08 1.07 -8.98
CA LYS A 172 20.43 0.61 -9.29
C LYS A 172 21.36 1.76 -9.69
N LEU A 173 20.81 2.84 -10.24
CA LEU A 173 21.53 4.08 -10.56
C LEU A 173 21.79 4.99 -9.35
N GLY A 174 21.32 4.61 -8.15
CA GLY A 174 21.58 5.35 -6.91
C GLY A 174 20.46 6.31 -6.48
N ILE A 175 19.30 6.28 -7.13
CA ILE A 175 18.12 7.03 -6.69
C ILE A 175 17.39 6.17 -5.64
N ASP A 176 17.11 6.71 -4.46
CA ASP A 176 16.44 5.98 -3.38
C ASP A 176 14.93 5.92 -3.56
N ILE A 177 14.53 5.39 -4.71
CA ILE A 177 13.15 5.03 -5.00
C ILE A 177 12.73 3.81 -4.21
N GLU A 178 11.51 3.86 -3.72
CA GLU A 178 10.77 2.70 -3.25
C GLU A 178 9.52 2.55 -4.10
N PHE A 179 9.03 1.34 -4.28
CA PHE A 179 7.77 1.13 -4.94
C PHE A 179 7.01 -0.06 -4.41
N LYS A 180 5.71 0.00 -4.66
CA LYS A 180 4.76 -1.06 -4.36
C LYS A 180 4.16 -1.61 -5.63
N ILE A 181 4.03 -2.92 -5.73
CA ILE A 181 3.23 -3.57 -6.79
C ILE A 181 1.77 -3.65 -6.34
N SER A 182 0.86 -3.27 -7.23
CA SER A 182 -0.58 -3.31 -7.06
C SER A 182 -1.21 -4.67 -7.36
N VAL A 183 -2.40 -4.91 -6.81
CA VAL A 183 -3.23 -6.08 -7.08
C VAL A 183 -3.47 -6.28 -8.58
N PHE A 184 -3.59 -5.17 -9.33
CA PHE A 184 -3.88 -5.17 -10.76
C PHE A 184 -2.73 -5.71 -11.64
N MET A 185 -1.53 -5.90 -11.09
CA MET A 185 -0.44 -6.56 -11.83
C MET A 185 -0.68 -8.07 -12.01
N GLY A 186 -1.56 -8.69 -11.21
CA GLY A 186 -1.94 -10.09 -11.39
C GLY A 186 -0.89 -11.10 -10.91
N ASN A 187 -0.29 -10.87 -9.74
CA ASN A 187 0.59 -11.88 -9.11
C ASN A 187 -0.27 -12.97 -8.45
N ASP A 188 -0.79 -13.88 -9.27
CA ASP A 188 -1.85 -14.86 -8.92
C ASP A 188 -1.35 -16.19 -8.36
N ASN A 189 -0.07 -16.52 -8.51
CA ASN A 189 0.44 -17.85 -8.14
C ASN A 189 1.95 -17.81 -7.79
N PRO A 190 2.49 -18.87 -7.15
CA PRO A 190 3.89 -18.90 -6.73
C PRO A 190 4.91 -18.72 -7.86
N PHE A 191 4.59 -19.11 -9.11
CA PHE A 191 5.52 -18.91 -10.23
C PHE A 191 5.62 -17.43 -10.62
N ASN A 192 4.49 -16.70 -10.65
CA ASN A 192 4.53 -15.26 -10.92
C ASN A 192 5.20 -14.49 -9.78
N VAL A 193 4.94 -14.89 -8.53
CA VAL A 193 5.66 -14.41 -7.34
C VAL A 193 7.16 -14.61 -7.48
N LEU A 194 7.59 -15.83 -7.85
CA LEU A 194 9.00 -16.16 -8.04
C LEU A 194 9.63 -15.29 -9.13
N TRP A 195 8.97 -15.14 -10.27
CA TRP A 195 9.41 -14.28 -11.37
C TRP A 195 9.61 -12.82 -10.93
N THR A 196 8.62 -12.26 -10.23
CA THR A 196 8.67 -10.89 -9.71
C THR A 196 9.82 -10.71 -8.73
N LEU A 197 10.00 -11.63 -7.77
CA LEU A 197 11.06 -11.52 -6.76
C LEU A 197 12.46 -11.85 -7.29
N PHE A 198 12.58 -12.70 -8.32
CA PHE A 198 13.85 -12.90 -9.04
C PHE A 198 14.28 -11.62 -9.76
N THR A 199 13.35 -10.91 -10.37
CA THR A 199 13.64 -9.60 -10.97
C THR A 199 14.10 -8.61 -9.91
N ALA A 200 13.42 -8.56 -8.75
CA ALA A 200 13.83 -7.73 -7.62
C ALA A 200 15.24 -8.06 -7.13
N LYS A 201 15.61 -9.35 -7.11
CA LYS A 201 16.94 -9.83 -6.69
C LYS A 201 18.02 -9.51 -7.71
N LEU A 202 17.72 -9.65 -9.01
CA LEU A 202 18.64 -9.34 -10.10
C LEU A 202 19.11 -7.88 -10.03
N PHE A 203 18.21 -6.97 -9.65
CA PHE A 203 18.49 -5.53 -9.55
C PHE A 203 18.75 -5.04 -8.12
N SER A 204 18.97 -5.94 -7.16
CA SER A 204 19.40 -5.54 -5.82
C SER A 204 20.70 -4.73 -5.85
N ARG A 205 20.86 -3.82 -4.91
CA ARG A 205 22.14 -3.15 -4.64
C ARG A 205 23.12 -4.12 -3.97
N GLU A 206 24.37 -3.69 -3.85
CA GLU A 206 25.46 -4.53 -3.29
C GLU A 206 25.24 -4.89 -1.82
N ASP A 207 24.54 -4.04 -1.08
CA ASP A 207 24.07 -4.29 0.29
C ASP A 207 22.88 -5.27 0.37
N GLY A 208 22.44 -5.80 -0.78
CA GLY A 208 21.34 -6.77 -0.88
C GLY A 208 19.95 -6.15 -0.85
N THR A 209 19.83 -4.83 -0.75
CA THR A 209 18.55 -4.12 -0.69
C THR A 209 17.84 -4.08 -2.05
N THR A 210 16.53 -3.85 -2.03
CA THR A 210 15.67 -3.77 -3.22
C THR A 210 14.68 -2.61 -3.07
N PRO A 211 14.29 -1.92 -4.16
CA PRO A 211 13.30 -0.84 -4.09
C PRO A 211 11.85 -1.36 -3.98
N LEU A 212 11.60 -2.66 -4.20
CA LEU A 212 10.28 -3.25 -3.99
C LEU A 212 10.03 -3.39 -2.49
N VAL A 213 9.19 -2.52 -1.91
CA VAL A 213 8.90 -2.52 -0.46
C VAL A 213 7.51 -3.04 -0.12
N GLY A 214 6.58 -3.01 -1.07
CA GLY A 214 5.23 -3.53 -0.92
C GLY A 214 4.84 -4.43 -2.10
N PHE A 215 4.35 -5.61 -1.82
CA PHE A 215 3.99 -6.59 -2.84
C PHE A 215 2.55 -7.04 -2.65
N ASN A 216 1.63 -6.45 -3.44
CA ASN A 216 0.25 -6.88 -3.43
C ASN A 216 0.07 -8.16 -4.24
N LEU A 217 -0.39 -9.22 -3.60
CA LEU A 217 -0.80 -10.43 -4.29
C LEU A 217 -2.23 -10.29 -4.79
N SER A 218 -2.55 -10.94 -5.90
CA SER A 218 -3.89 -10.87 -6.47
C SER A 218 -4.96 -11.40 -5.53
N ASN A 219 -6.19 -10.90 -5.63
CA ASN A 219 -7.34 -11.39 -4.85
C ASN A 219 -7.64 -12.89 -5.06
N SER A 220 -7.11 -13.50 -6.13
CA SER A 220 -7.24 -14.93 -6.45
C SER A 220 -6.39 -15.86 -5.57
N VAL A 221 -5.36 -15.35 -4.89
CA VAL A 221 -4.43 -16.19 -4.11
C VAL A 221 -5.09 -16.72 -2.84
N ASN A 222 -4.60 -17.85 -2.32
CA ASN A 222 -5.01 -18.44 -1.04
C ASN A 222 -3.85 -18.43 -0.02
N ASN A 223 -4.09 -18.92 1.20
CA ASN A 223 -3.06 -19.02 2.26
C ASN A 223 -1.84 -19.85 1.85
N GLU A 224 -2.01 -20.86 1.00
CA GLU A 224 -0.91 -21.69 0.50
C GLU A 224 0.04 -20.86 -0.38
N THR A 225 -0.51 -20.08 -1.33
CA THR A 225 0.27 -19.15 -2.16
C THR A 225 0.97 -18.08 -1.32
N ILE A 226 0.31 -17.55 -0.28
CA ILE A 226 0.93 -16.59 0.65
C ILE A 226 2.08 -17.24 1.42
N SER A 227 1.92 -18.50 1.87
CA SER A 227 2.97 -19.27 2.54
C SER A 227 4.18 -19.45 1.62
N PHE A 228 3.98 -19.90 0.38
CA PHE A 228 5.05 -20.03 -0.60
C PHE A 228 5.72 -18.68 -0.91
N THR A 229 4.96 -17.59 -0.93
CA THR A 229 5.52 -16.24 -1.08
C THR A 229 6.45 -15.89 0.08
N GLY A 230 6.07 -16.26 1.31
CA GLY A 230 6.93 -16.14 2.49
C GLY A 230 8.23 -16.93 2.35
N ASP A 231 8.16 -18.20 1.92
CA ASP A 231 9.32 -19.06 1.71
C ASP A 231 10.27 -18.50 0.64
N ILE A 232 9.72 -18.04 -0.49
CA ILE A 232 10.49 -17.43 -1.59
C ILE A 232 11.17 -16.14 -1.12
N ARG A 233 10.43 -15.25 -0.43
CA ARG A 233 11.00 -14.03 0.16
C ARG A 233 12.16 -14.36 1.08
N LYS A 234 11.99 -15.33 1.97
CA LYS A 234 13.03 -15.76 2.91
C LYS A 234 14.26 -16.30 2.18
N ALA A 235 14.07 -17.17 1.19
CA ALA A 235 15.17 -17.73 0.40
C ALA A 235 15.97 -16.65 -0.37
N LEU A 236 15.33 -15.56 -0.77
CA LEU A 236 15.98 -14.45 -1.47
C LEU A 236 16.56 -13.37 -0.54
N GLY A 237 16.32 -13.46 0.77
CA GLY A 237 16.73 -12.48 1.77
C GLY A 237 15.83 -11.26 1.86
N PHE A 238 14.57 -11.37 1.43
CA PHE A 238 13.58 -10.28 1.36
C PHE A 238 12.49 -10.35 2.45
N GLU A 239 12.62 -11.23 3.45
CA GLU A 239 11.61 -11.43 4.51
C GLU A 239 11.26 -10.10 5.22
N ASP A 240 12.24 -9.27 5.57
CA ASP A 240 11.98 -8.02 6.29
C ASP A 240 11.79 -6.80 5.36
N MET A 241 12.17 -6.90 4.08
CA MET A 241 12.17 -5.77 3.13
C MET A 241 10.89 -5.68 2.30
N VAL A 242 10.42 -6.81 1.74
CA VAL A 242 9.30 -6.83 0.80
C VAL A 242 8.03 -7.24 1.53
N ARG A 243 7.18 -6.30 1.96
CA ARG A 243 5.94 -6.65 2.67
C ARG A 243 4.92 -7.30 1.75
N ILE A 244 4.29 -8.39 2.20
CA ILE A 244 3.13 -8.96 1.51
C ILE A 244 1.93 -8.12 1.90
N GLU A 245 1.22 -7.58 0.91
CA GLU A 245 0.04 -6.76 1.16
C GLU A 245 -1.16 -7.45 0.51
N HIS A 246 -2.22 -7.71 1.27
CA HIS A 246 -3.35 -8.49 0.76
C HIS A 246 -4.67 -7.97 1.28
N HIS A 247 -5.65 -7.79 0.39
CA HIS A 247 -6.96 -7.26 0.76
C HIS A 247 -7.73 -8.24 1.66
N ILE A 248 -8.12 -7.77 2.83
CA ILE A 248 -9.03 -8.47 3.76
C ILE A 248 -10.48 -8.25 3.34
N VAL A 249 -10.81 -6.99 3.07
CA VAL A 249 -12.10 -6.53 2.58
C VAL A 249 -11.87 -5.64 1.37
N GLU A 250 -12.88 -5.60 0.50
CA GLU A 250 -12.89 -4.75 -0.69
C GLU A 250 -14.25 -4.07 -0.84
N THR A 251 -14.28 -2.93 -1.55
CA THR A 251 -15.44 -2.22 -2.02
C THR A 251 -16.48 -3.15 -2.65
N SER A 252 -17.74 -2.78 -2.46
CA SER A 252 -18.89 -3.60 -2.89
C SER A 252 -19.05 -3.69 -4.41
N LYS A 253 -18.39 -2.83 -5.20
CA LYS A 253 -18.55 -2.73 -6.66
C LYS A 253 -17.19 -2.74 -7.37
N GLY A 254 -17.10 -3.50 -8.47
CA GLY A 254 -16.04 -3.35 -9.47
C GLY A 254 -14.91 -4.38 -9.43
N ILE A 255 -14.38 -4.74 -8.25
CA ILE A 255 -13.14 -5.54 -8.18
C ILE A 255 -13.38 -7.00 -7.78
N VAL A 256 -14.26 -7.27 -6.81
CA VAL A 256 -14.46 -8.61 -6.25
C VAL A 256 -15.94 -9.00 -6.17
N LYS A 257 -16.18 -10.32 -6.17
CA LYS A 257 -17.51 -10.86 -5.85
C LYS A 257 -17.76 -10.74 -4.35
N GLN A 258 -18.90 -10.17 -3.98
CA GLN A 258 -19.33 -10.05 -2.59
C GLN A 258 -20.11 -11.29 -2.11
N PRO A 259 -20.04 -11.66 -0.81
CA PRO A 259 -19.21 -11.04 0.22
C PRO A 259 -17.72 -11.37 0.06
N TYR A 260 -16.85 -10.36 0.21
CA TYR A 260 -15.40 -10.54 0.26
C TYR A 260 -14.88 -10.17 1.64
N ASP A 261 -14.64 -11.18 2.48
CA ASP A 261 -14.07 -11.05 3.81
C ASP A 261 -13.08 -12.19 4.05
N ARG A 262 -11.80 -11.83 4.16
CA ARG A 262 -10.68 -12.75 4.32
C ARG A 262 -10.01 -12.62 5.69
N LEU A 263 -10.70 -12.06 6.68
CA LEU A 263 -10.14 -11.85 8.01
C LEU A 263 -9.70 -13.16 8.66
N ALA A 264 -10.52 -14.21 8.56
CA ALA A 264 -10.19 -15.52 9.11
C ALA A 264 -8.93 -16.12 8.46
N GLU A 265 -8.80 -15.98 7.15
CA GLU A 265 -7.62 -16.45 6.40
C GLU A 265 -6.36 -15.69 6.83
N LEU A 266 -6.46 -14.36 6.96
CA LEU A 266 -5.36 -13.53 7.45
C LEU A 266 -4.92 -13.94 8.85
N ILE A 267 -5.86 -14.13 9.78
CA ILE A 267 -5.56 -14.54 11.16
C ILE A 267 -4.81 -15.88 11.19
N GLU A 268 -5.13 -16.79 10.26
CA GLU A 268 -4.42 -18.07 10.15
C GLU A 268 -3.00 -17.90 9.64
N ILE A 269 -2.81 -17.19 8.51
CA ILE A 269 -1.52 -17.09 7.84
C ILE A 269 -0.55 -16.14 8.54
N ALA A 270 -1.06 -15.10 9.20
CA ALA A 270 -0.25 -14.15 9.96
C ALA A 270 0.56 -14.82 11.06
N LYS A 271 0.13 -15.99 11.58
CA LYS A 271 0.89 -16.75 12.60
C LYS A 271 2.12 -17.47 12.05
N LYS A 272 2.26 -17.54 10.72
CA LYS A 272 3.25 -18.38 10.02
C LYS A 272 4.13 -17.57 9.08
N VAL A 273 3.64 -16.44 8.58
CA VAL A 273 4.34 -15.61 7.59
C VAL A 273 4.50 -14.19 8.14
N LYS A 274 5.74 -13.70 8.14
CA LYS A 274 6.10 -12.38 8.68
C LYS A 274 5.89 -11.25 7.68
N ASN A 275 5.81 -10.02 8.20
CA ASN A 275 5.77 -8.79 7.41
C ASN A 275 4.64 -8.85 6.36
N ILE A 276 3.42 -8.98 6.89
CA ILE A 276 2.16 -8.96 6.16
C ILE A 276 1.39 -7.69 6.54
N SER A 277 0.69 -7.12 5.56
CA SER A 277 -0.26 -6.03 5.74
C SER A 277 -1.70 -6.51 5.69
N ALA A 278 -2.46 -6.13 6.72
CA ALA A 278 -3.91 -6.19 6.81
C ALA A 278 -4.52 -5.02 6.03
N LYS A 279 -4.62 -5.19 4.70
CA LYS A 279 -5.11 -4.14 3.82
C LYS A 279 -6.63 -4.13 3.77
N HIS A 280 -7.25 -3.00 4.04
CA HIS A 280 -8.68 -2.82 3.88
C HIS A 280 -8.99 -1.73 2.85
N GLU A 281 -9.97 -2.02 2.01
CA GLU A 281 -10.54 -1.08 1.06
C GLU A 281 -12.06 -1.18 1.19
N GLY A 282 -12.72 -0.07 1.52
CA GLY A 282 -14.09 -0.10 2.04
C GLY A 282 -14.19 -0.49 3.52
N GLY A 283 -15.43 -0.63 4.00
CA GLY A 283 -15.75 -1.07 5.35
C GLY A 283 -15.98 -2.58 5.48
N SER A 284 -16.33 -3.04 6.69
CA SER A 284 -16.82 -4.41 6.87
C SER A 284 -18.12 -4.64 6.10
N LEU A 285 -18.48 -5.91 5.85
CA LEU A 285 -19.71 -6.27 5.12
C LEU A 285 -20.96 -5.58 5.69
N GLU A 286 -21.06 -5.44 7.02
CA GLU A 286 -22.19 -4.79 7.68
C GLU A 286 -22.22 -3.27 7.51
N VAL A 287 -21.06 -2.64 7.30
CA VAL A 287 -20.94 -1.22 6.97
C VAL A 287 -21.22 -0.99 5.50
N GLU A 288 -20.63 -1.80 4.61
CA GLU A 288 -20.78 -1.66 3.16
C GLU A 288 -22.22 -1.88 2.69
N LYS A 289 -22.97 -2.82 3.29
CA LYS A 289 -24.42 -2.99 3.02
C LYS A 289 -25.24 -1.72 3.26
N LYS A 290 -24.78 -0.81 4.13
CA LYS A 290 -25.48 0.44 4.45
C LYS A 290 -25.07 1.61 3.54
N ARG A 291 -24.05 1.42 2.70
CA ARG A 291 -23.50 2.44 1.80
C ARG A 291 -23.97 2.30 0.34
N VAL A 292 -24.90 1.37 0.08
CA VAL A 292 -25.48 1.07 -1.24
C VAL A 292 -26.40 2.19 -1.71
#